data_AF-A0AAJ4PCV0-F1
#
_entry.id   AF-A0AAJ4PCV0-F1
#
_cell.length_a   1.000
_cell.length_b   1.000
_cell.length_c   1.000
_cell.angle_alpha   90.00
_cell.angle_beta   90.00
_cell.angle_gamma   90.00
#
_symmetry.space_group_name_H-M   'P 1'
#
loop_
_entity.id
_entity.type
_entity.pdbx_description
1 polymer ?
#
loop_
_entity_poly.entity_id
_entity_poly.type
_entity_poly.pdbx_seq_one_letter_code
_entity_poly.pdbx_strand_id
1 'polypeptide(L)'
;MRLESIEKDGVRYVLKSSIEVNPSYKENEELEALESEINALTEELERLKYDRDQLKNEQALTAFIAERYNTLDDNTQYSLVRLCASKGLTPANVNEIDAIHQTIAPALKENRSFMSRLFGR
;
A
#
# COMPACT_ATOMS: atom_id res chain seq x y z
N MET A 1 11.68 36.70 -45.33
CA MET A 1 10.46 36.95 -44.52
C MET A 1 9.59 37.93 -45.32
N ARG A 2 8.45 37.49 -45.85
CA ARG A 2 7.51 38.39 -46.58
C ARG A 2 6.39 38.76 -45.61
N LEU A 3 6.25 40.04 -45.31
CA LEU A 3 5.16 40.58 -44.52
C LEU A 3 4.01 40.92 -45.46
N GLU A 4 2.81 40.40 -45.17
CA GLU A 4 1.59 40.82 -45.86
C GLU A 4 1.16 42.16 -45.26
N SER A 5 1.26 43.24 -46.04
CA SER A 5 0.79 44.57 -45.65
C SER A 5 -0.59 44.83 -46.24
N ILE A 6 -1.54 45.21 -45.39
CA ILE A 6 -2.84 45.72 -45.82
C ILE A 6 -2.79 47.24 -45.68
N GLU A 7 -3.11 47.94 -46.77
CA GLU A 7 -3.16 49.40 -46.82
C GLU A 7 -4.63 49.83 -46.87
N LYS A 8 -5.05 50.62 -45.87
CA LYS A 8 -6.40 51.18 -45.81
C LYS A 8 -6.31 52.63 -45.33
N ASP A 9 -6.96 53.54 -46.04
CA ASP A 9 -7.02 54.98 -45.74
C ASP A 9 -5.64 55.66 -45.60
N GLY A 10 -4.65 55.21 -46.39
CA GLY A 10 -3.30 55.77 -46.39
C GLY A 10 -2.43 55.38 -45.19
N VAL A 11 -2.94 54.50 -44.31
CA VAL A 11 -2.19 53.98 -43.16
C VAL A 11 -1.82 52.53 -43.43
N ARG A 12 -0.54 52.21 -43.31
CA ARG A 12 0.00 50.85 -43.47
C ARG A 12 -0.08 50.12 -42.14
N TYR A 13 -0.95 49.11 -42.07
CA TYR A 13 -1.06 48.26 -40.89
C TYR A 13 -0.11 47.07 -41.06
N VAL A 14 0.81 46.92 -40.12
CA VAL A 14 1.70 45.75 -40.05
C VAL A 14 1.23 44.89 -38.88
N LEU A 15 0.71 43.70 -39.17
CA LEU A 15 0.46 42.69 -38.14
C LEU A 15 1.81 42.21 -37.61
N LYS A 16 2.25 42.79 -36.48
CA LYS A 16 3.29 42.18 -35.64
C LYS A 16 2.67 40.98 -34.89
N SER A 17 2.40 39.89 -35.60
CA SER A 17 2.02 38.63 -34.96
C SER A 17 3.29 37.90 -34.51
N SER A 18 3.90 38.39 -33.44
CA SER A 18 4.94 37.68 -32.69
C SER A 18 4.49 37.61 -31.24
N ILE A 19 3.34 36.98 -30.98
CA ILE A 19 3.04 36.49 -29.64
C ILE A 19 3.81 35.17 -29.54
N GLU A 20 5.07 35.24 -29.15
CA GLU A 20 5.79 34.07 -28.67
C GLU A 20 5.18 33.71 -27.31
N VAL A 21 4.24 32.76 -27.31
CA VAL A 21 3.83 32.08 -26.08
C VAL A 21 4.98 31.13 -25.74
N ASN A 22 6.01 31.68 -25.12
CA ASN A 22 7.08 30.90 -24.53
C ASN A 22 6.69 30.71 -23.06
N PRO A 23 6.21 29.54 -22.63
CA PRO A 23 6.07 29.28 -21.20
C PRO A 23 7.45 29.54 -20.61
N SER A 24 7.51 30.39 -19.59
CA SER A 24 8.78 30.74 -18.96
C SER A 24 9.44 29.42 -18.55
N TYR A 25 10.71 29.20 -18.92
CA TYR A 25 11.43 27.96 -18.55
C TYR A 25 11.28 27.62 -17.06
N LYS A 26 11.14 28.65 -16.20
CA LYS A 26 10.86 28.48 -14.77
C LYS A 26 9.48 27.90 -14.46
N GLU A 27 8.45 28.26 -15.22
CA GLU A 27 7.10 27.69 -15.07
C GLU A 27 7.11 26.20 -15.46
N ASN A 28 7.89 25.82 -16.48
CA ASN A 28 8.05 24.40 -16.83
C ASN A 28 8.84 23.62 -15.77
N GLU A 29 9.91 24.19 -15.21
CA GLU A 29 10.66 23.56 -14.10
C GLU A 29 9.79 23.40 -12.84
N GLU A 30 8.96 24.40 -12.53
CA GLU A 30 8.01 24.33 -11.41
C GLU A 30 6.90 23.29 -11.66
N LEU A 31 6.40 23.17 -12.90
CA LEU A 31 5.45 22.13 -13.29
C LEU A 31 6.05 20.73 -13.16
N GLU A 32 7.27 20.52 -13.64
CA GLU A 32 7.98 19.23 -13.51
C GLU A 32 8.22 18.86 -12.03
N ALA A 33 8.57 19.83 -11.20
CA ALA A 33 8.73 19.62 -9.75
C ALA A 33 7.41 19.21 -9.07
N LEU A 34 6.31 19.90 -9.40
CA LEU A 34 4.98 19.57 -8.88
C LEU A 34 4.48 18.21 -9.38
N GLU A 35 4.73 17.85 -10.64
CA GLU A 35 4.41 16.52 -11.16
C GLU A 35 5.18 15.42 -10.43
N SER A 36 6.47 15.64 -10.15
CA SER A 36 7.27 14.70 -9.36
C SER A 36 6.74 14.57 -7.93
N GLU A 37 6.31 15.67 -7.31
CA GLU A 37 5.73 15.65 -5.97
C GLU A 37 4.37 14.92 -5.94
N ILE A 38 3.51 15.16 -6.95
CA ILE A 38 2.24 14.44 -7.11
C ILE A 38 2.48 12.93 -7.25
N ASN A 39 3.48 12.53 -8.05
CA ASN A 39 3.84 11.13 -8.22
C ASN A 39 4.31 10.51 -6.89
N ALA A 40 5.20 11.19 -6.16
CA ALA A 40 5.69 10.72 -4.87
C ALA A 40 4.56 10.58 -3.83
N LEU A 41 3.67 11.57 -3.75
CA LEU A 41 2.49 11.53 -2.86
C LEU A 41 1.51 10.43 -3.26
N THR A 42 1.35 10.16 -4.55
CA THR A 42 0.49 9.08 -5.06
C THR A 42 1.04 7.72 -4.67
N GLU A 43 2.34 7.50 -4.83
CA GLU A 43 3.02 6.27 -4.39
C GLU A 43 2.90 6.05 -2.88
N GLU A 44 3.11 7.11 -2.09
CA GLU A 44 2.96 7.03 -0.63
C GLU A 44 1.51 6.74 -0.21
N LEU A 45 0.53 7.33 -0.89
CA LEU A 45 -0.89 7.07 -0.64
C LEU A 45 -1.26 5.62 -0.96
N GLU A 46 -0.75 5.04 -2.04
CA GLU A 46 -0.96 3.61 -2.36
C GLU A 46 -0.29 2.70 -1.33
N ARG A 47 0.93 3.02 -0.87
CA ARG A 47 1.59 2.30 0.23
C ARG A 47 0.75 2.33 1.50
N LEU A 48 0.25 3.51 1.90
CA LEU A 48 -0.58 3.65 3.10
C LEU A 48 -1.92 2.93 2.99
N LYS A 49 -2.53 2.87 1.80
CA LYS A 49 -3.73 2.06 1.56
C LYS A 49 -3.44 0.58 1.77
N TYR A 50 -2.33 0.09 1.21
CA TYR A 50 -1.90 -1.29 1.40
C TYR A 50 -1.67 -1.61 2.88
N ASP A 51 -0.94 -0.77 3.61
CA ASP A 51 -0.67 -0.95 5.04
C ASP A 51 -1.96 -0.96 5.87
N ARG A 52 -2.90 -0.05 5.57
CA ARG A 52 -4.20 -0.01 6.22
C ARG A 52 -5.00 -1.30 5.99
N ASP A 53 -4.97 -1.84 4.77
CA ASP A 53 -5.72 -3.04 4.43
C ASP A 53 -5.09 -4.28 5.07
N GLN A 54 -3.76 -4.34 5.20
CA GLN A 54 -3.05 -5.34 6.00
C GLN A 54 -3.46 -5.27 7.48
N LEU A 55 -3.44 -4.09 8.09
CA LEU A 55 -3.83 -3.91 9.50
C LEU A 55 -5.29 -4.31 9.77
N LYS A 56 -6.21 -3.95 8.86
CA LYS A 56 -7.62 -4.39 8.95
C LYS A 56 -7.72 -5.91 8.91
N ASN A 57 -6.93 -6.57 8.06
CA ASN A 57 -6.92 -8.02 7.98
C ASN A 57 -6.34 -8.66 9.25
N GLU A 58 -5.24 -8.13 9.78
CA GLU A 58 -4.65 -8.59 11.04
C GLU A 58 -5.63 -8.45 12.21
N GLN A 59 -6.35 -7.33 12.28
CA GLN A 59 -7.36 -7.11 13.31
C GLN A 59 -8.52 -8.11 13.20
N ALA A 60 -9.01 -8.35 11.98
CA ALA A 60 -10.06 -9.34 11.72
C ALA A 60 -9.60 -10.78 12.06
N LEU A 61 -8.37 -11.14 11.69
CA LEU A 61 -7.75 -12.41 12.01
C LEU A 61 -7.58 -12.59 13.52
N THR A 62 -7.15 -11.55 14.23
CA THR A 62 -6.97 -11.58 15.68
C THR A 62 -8.28 -11.88 16.39
N ALA A 63 -9.37 -11.17 16.02
CA ALA A 63 -10.69 -11.42 16.58
C ALA A 63 -11.18 -12.85 16.26
N PHE A 64 -11.02 -13.30 15.01
CA PHE A 64 -11.41 -14.64 14.58
C PHE A 64 -10.64 -15.75 15.32
N ILE A 65 -9.31 -15.62 15.45
CA ILE A 65 -8.45 -16.61 16.11
C ILE A 65 -8.73 -16.66 17.62
N ALA A 66 -8.92 -15.51 18.26
CA ALA A 66 -9.24 -15.45 19.69
C ALA A 66 -10.59 -16.12 19.99
N GLU A 67 -11.59 -15.96 19.12
CA GLU A 67 -12.90 -16.60 19.29
C GLU A 67 -12.83 -18.10 18.99
N ARG A 68 -12.22 -18.50 17.86
CA ARG A 68 -12.23 -19.89 17.37
C ARG A 68 -11.25 -20.79 18.10
N TYR A 69 -10.11 -20.26 18.53
CA TYR A 69 -9.04 -21.01 19.22
C TYR A 69 -8.75 -20.45 20.61
N ASN A 70 -9.81 -20.10 21.35
CA ASN A 70 -9.75 -19.54 22.71
C ASN A 70 -9.00 -20.40 23.75
N THR A 71 -8.64 -21.65 23.41
CA THR A 71 -7.85 -22.56 24.24
C THR A 71 -6.35 -22.43 24.05
N LEU A 72 -5.91 -21.71 23.00
CA LEU A 72 -4.50 -21.41 22.76
C LEU A 72 -4.03 -20.25 23.63
N ASP A 73 -2.76 -20.27 24.03
CA ASP A 73 -2.14 -19.11 24.67
C ASP A 73 -1.92 -17.95 23.67
N ASP A 74 -1.83 -16.73 24.20
CA ASP A 74 -1.71 -15.49 23.44
C ASP A 74 -0.55 -15.51 22.43
N ASN A 75 0.58 -16.12 22.79
CA ASN A 75 1.76 -16.22 21.91
C ASN A 75 1.47 -17.11 20.69
N THR A 76 0.74 -18.20 20.90
CA THR A 76 0.35 -19.12 19.82
C THR A 76 -0.72 -18.49 18.94
N GLN A 77 -1.69 -17.78 19.53
CA GLN A 77 -2.69 -17.01 18.78
C GLN A 77 -2.02 -15.93 17.92
N TYR A 78 -1.08 -15.15 18.49
CA TYR A 78 -0.32 -14.15 17.75
C TYR A 78 0.49 -14.74 16.59
N SER A 79 1.11 -15.90 16.81
CA SER A 79 1.87 -16.61 15.77
C SER A 79 0.96 -17.04 14.61
N LEU A 80 -0.25 -17.53 14.91
CA LEU A 80 -1.24 -17.89 13.90
C LEU A 80 -1.72 -16.66 13.11
N VAL A 81 -1.99 -15.54 13.77
CA VAL A 81 -2.34 -14.27 13.11
C VAL A 81 -1.24 -13.88 12.13
N ARG A 82 0.02 -13.87 12.57
CA ARG A 82 1.17 -13.47 11.76
C ARG A 82 1.41 -14.38 10.55
N LEU A 83 1.20 -15.69 10.70
CA LEU A 83 1.31 -16.65 9.60
C LEU A 83 0.22 -16.45 8.53
N CYS A 84 -0.94 -15.90 8.91
CA CYS A 84 -2.11 -15.80 8.05
C CYS A 84 -2.40 -14.36 7.57
N ALA A 85 -1.73 -13.36 8.15
CA ALA A 85 -1.93 -11.93 7.90
C ALA A 85 -1.81 -11.54 6.42
N SER A 86 -0.96 -12.22 5.64
CA SER A 86 -0.74 -11.91 4.23
C SER A 86 -1.85 -12.40 3.28
N LYS A 87 -2.73 -13.32 3.73
CA LYS A 87 -3.67 -14.02 2.83
C LYS A 87 -5.09 -13.47 2.84
N GLY A 88 -5.47 -12.66 3.83
CA GLY A 88 -6.87 -12.23 4.00
C GLY A 88 -7.73 -13.23 4.78
N LEU A 89 -8.76 -12.75 5.49
CA LEU A 89 -9.76 -13.62 6.12
C LEU A 89 -10.86 -14.01 5.11
N THR A 90 -10.66 -15.11 4.38
CA THR A 90 -11.61 -15.66 3.40
C THR A 90 -11.99 -17.11 3.77
N PRO A 91 -13.10 -17.67 3.26
CA PRO A 91 -13.47 -19.06 3.55
C PRO A 91 -12.39 -20.09 3.18
N ALA A 92 -11.67 -19.86 2.08
CA ALA A 92 -10.54 -20.73 1.68
C ALA A 92 -9.40 -20.65 2.70
N ASN A 93 -9.06 -19.45 3.16
CA ASN A 93 -7.99 -19.25 4.13
C ASN A 93 -8.38 -19.73 5.53
N VAL A 94 -9.66 -19.75 5.89
CA VAL A 94 -10.12 -20.35 7.15
C VAL A 94 -9.76 -21.84 7.22
N ASN A 95 -9.96 -22.58 6.14
CA ASN A 95 -9.56 -23.99 6.09
C ASN A 95 -8.05 -24.17 6.22
N GLU A 96 -7.26 -23.26 5.65
CA GLU A 96 -5.81 -23.25 5.82
C GLU A 96 -5.39 -22.92 7.25
N ILE A 97 -6.03 -21.94 7.90
CA ILE A 97 -5.80 -21.59 9.31
C ILE A 97 -6.09 -22.80 10.20
N ASP A 98 -7.21 -23.50 9.96
CA ASP A 98 -7.56 -24.73 10.67
C ASP A 98 -6.50 -25.82 10.46
N ALA A 99 -5.98 -26.00 9.24
CA ALA A 99 -4.92 -26.97 8.94
C ALA A 99 -3.58 -26.61 9.61
N ILE A 100 -3.20 -25.32 9.61
CA ILE A 100 -2.01 -24.81 10.29
C ILE A 100 -2.14 -25.01 11.80
N HIS A 101 -3.29 -24.69 12.39
CA HIS A 101 -3.56 -24.95 13.79
C HIS A 101 -3.44 -26.45 14.13
N GLN A 102 -4.03 -27.33 13.31
CA GLN A 102 -3.97 -28.78 13.53
C GLN A 102 -2.56 -29.38 13.39
N THR A 103 -1.68 -28.76 12.62
CA THR A 103 -0.28 -29.19 12.47
C THR A 103 0.64 -28.61 13.54
N ILE A 104 0.42 -27.37 13.96
CA ILE A 104 1.26 -26.67 14.96
C ILE A 104 0.87 -27.01 16.40
N ALA A 105 -0.43 -27.13 16.71
CA ALA A 105 -0.90 -27.40 18.08
C ALA A 105 -0.35 -28.70 18.69
N PRO A 106 -0.23 -29.84 17.96
CA PRO A 106 0.40 -31.05 18.47
C PRO A 106 1.91 -30.87 18.75
N ALA A 107 2.63 -30.22 17.82
CA ALA A 107 4.07 -30.02 17.92
C ALA A 107 4.47 -29.10 19.09
N LEU A 108 3.63 -28.12 19.44
CA LEU A 108 3.83 -27.25 20.60
C LEU A 108 3.52 -27.96 21.93
N LYS A 109 2.53 -28.87 21.94
CA LYS A 109 2.14 -29.64 23.13
C LYS A 109 3.19 -30.69 23.51
N GLU A 110 3.76 -31.37 22.51
CA GLU A 110 4.85 -32.33 22.72
C GLU A 110 6.12 -31.64 23.22
N ASN A 111 6.47 -30.45 22.69
CA ASN A 111 7.63 -29.69 23.15
C ASN A 111 7.51 -29.25 24.62
N ARG A 112 6.34 -28.79 25.09
CA ARG A 112 6.15 -28.48 26.53
C ARG A 112 6.29 -29.72 27.41
N SER A 113 5.76 -30.87 26.98
CA SER A 113 5.86 -32.13 27.73
C SER A 113 7.28 -32.69 27.75
N PHE A 114 8.06 -32.45 26.69
CA PHE A 114 9.46 -32.82 26.59
C PHE A 114 10.35 -31.91 27.45
N MET A 115 10.16 -30.60 27.38
CA MET A 115 10.91 -29.62 28.17
C MET A 115 10.62 -29.75 29.67
N SER A 116 9.37 -30.03 30.07
CA SER A 116 9.05 -30.29 31.48
C SER A 116 9.70 -31.58 32.02
N ARG A 117 9.92 -32.60 31.17
CA ARG A 117 10.66 -33.80 31.54
C ARG A 117 12.18 -33.58 31.60
N LEU A 118 12.72 -32.70 30.78
CA LEU A 118 14.15 -32.37 30.74
C LEU A 118 14.61 -31.48 31.89
N PHE A 119 13.77 -30.54 32.31
CA PHE A 119 14.11 -29.53 33.32
C PHE A 119 13.36 -29.70 34.65
N GLY A 120 12.52 -30.74 34.79
CA GLY A 120 11.71 -31.02 35.98
C GLY A 120 12.33 -31.97 37.00
N ARG A 121 13.66 -31.97 37.17
CA ARG A 121 14.35 -32.65 38.28
C ARG A 121 15.10 -31.64 39.13
#